data_AF-A0A8B6BWI3-F1
#
_entry.id   AF-A0A8B6BWI3-F1
#
_cell.length_a   1.000
_cell.length_b   1.000
_cell.length_c   1.000
_cell.angle_alpha   90.00
_cell.angle_beta   90.00
_cell.angle_gamma   90.00
#
_symmetry.space_group_name_H-M   'P 1'
#
loop_
_entity.id
_entity.type
_entity.pdbx_description
1 polymer ?
#
loop_
_entity_poly.entity_id
_entity_poly.type
_entity_poly.pdbx_seq_one_letter_code
_entity_poly.pdbx_strand_id
1 'polypeptide(L)'
;TKSELHFYAVPVLLVCVFAYFVAHCFLSVYEMVIDALLLCFVADVDDNDGTDGRPYYASDKLRKYIEETSTELNLLTRKDKTEETEPAQI
;
A
#
# COMPACT_ATOMS: atom_id res chain seq x y z
N THR A 1 -38.83 2.49 28.79
CA THR A 1 -37.86 3.09 27.84
C THR A 1 -36.58 2.28 27.63
N LYS A 2 -36.19 1.31 28.48
CA LYS A 2 -34.98 0.49 28.22
C LYS A 2 -35.14 -0.61 27.15
N SER A 3 -36.36 -1.10 26.93
CA SER A 3 -36.63 -2.25 26.05
C SER A 3 -36.56 -1.94 24.55
N GLU A 4 -36.87 -0.70 24.17
CA GLU A 4 -36.91 -0.26 22.76
C GLU A 4 -35.51 -0.19 22.13
N LEU A 5 -34.49 0.21 22.90
CA LEU A 5 -33.13 0.40 22.38
C LEU A 5 -32.46 -0.92 21.99
N HIS A 6 -32.76 -2.00 22.71
CA HIS A 6 -32.21 -3.33 22.43
C HIS A 6 -32.78 -3.92 21.12
N PHE A 7 -34.04 -3.58 20.80
CA PHE A 7 -34.68 -4.02 19.55
C PHE A 7 -34.02 -3.40 18.31
N TYR A 8 -33.46 -2.19 18.41
CA TYR A 8 -32.73 -1.54 17.32
C TYR A 8 -31.23 -1.85 17.34
N ALA A 9 -30.62 -2.05 18.50
CA ALA A 9 -29.20 -2.39 18.61
C ALA A 9 -28.86 -3.73 17.94
N VAL A 10 -29.73 -4.74 18.08
CA VAL A 10 -29.52 -6.08 17.47
C VAL A 10 -29.43 -6.02 15.95
N PRO A 11 -30.39 -5.44 15.19
CA PRO A 11 -30.29 -5.34 13.75
C PRO A 11 -29.14 -4.45 13.30
N VAL A 12 -28.83 -3.36 14.02
CA VAL A 12 -27.66 -2.52 13.72
C VAL A 12 -26.37 -3.31 13.84
N LEU A 13 -26.18 -4.07 14.93
CA LEU A 13 -25.01 -4.92 15.11
C LEU A 13 -24.90 -5.99 14.03
N LEU A 14 -26.02 -6.59 13.64
CA LEU A 14 -26.04 -7.59 12.56
C LEU A 14 -25.59 -6.98 11.22
N VAL A 15 -26.08 -5.80 10.87
CA VAL A 15 -25.67 -5.08 9.65
C VAL A 15 -24.19 -4.68 9.73
N CYS A 16 -23.71 -4.21 10.89
CA CYS A 16 -22.31 -3.87 11.08
C CYS A 16 -21.39 -5.09 10.90
N VAL A 17 -21.75 -6.24 11.48
CA VAL A 17 -20.99 -7.48 11.35
C VAL A 17 -20.98 -7.96 9.90
N PHE A 18 -22.13 -7.93 9.23
CA PHE A 18 -22.22 -8.30 7.82
C PHE A 18 -21.37 -7.38 6.94
N ALA A 19 -21.46 -6.06 7.14
CA ALA A 19 -20.66 -5.07 6.42
C ALA A 19 -19.16 -5.25 6.69
N TYR A 20 -18.77 -5.60 7.92
CA TYR A 20 -17.37 -5.90 8.27
C TYR A 20 -16.83 -7.07 7.45
N PHE A 21 -17.56 -8.18 7.35
CA PHE A 21 -17.12 -9.33 6.55
C PHE A 21 -16.99 -8.98 5.08
N VAL A 22 -17.96 -8.25 4.53
CA VAL A 22 -17.92 -7.80 3.13
C VAL A 22 -16.69 -6.92 2.90
N ALA A 23 -16.50 -5.88 3.72
CA ALA A 23 -15.35 -4.99 3.62
C ALA A 23 -14.01 -5.73 3.78
N HIS A 24 -13.92 -6.65 4.74
CA HIS A 24 -12.74 -7.45 4.98
C HIS A 24 -12.39 -8.34 3.77
N CYS A 25 -13.39 -8.99 3.17
CA CYS A 25 -13.19 -9.76 1.95
C CYS A 25 -12.68 -8.89 0.79
N PHE A 26 -13.25 -7.70 0.60
CA PHE A 26 -12.80 -6.76 -0.43
C PHE A 26 -11.37 -6.28 -0.20
N LEU A 27 -11.03 -5.88 1.03
CA LEU A 27 -9.68 -5.43 1.37
C LEU A 27 -8.67 -6.56 1.18
N SER A 28 -8.98 -7.78 1.61
CA SER A 28 -8.10 -8.94 1.43
C SER A 28 -7.85 -9.28 -0.04
N VAL A 29 -8.88 -9.23 -0.89
CA VAL A 29 -8.70 -9.44 -2.33
C VAL A 29 -7.89 -8.31 -2.95
N TYR A 30 -8.13 -7.06 -2.52
CA TYR A 30 -7.39 -5.90 -3.00
C TYR A 30 -5.89 -5.99 -2.66
N GLU A 31 -5.56 -6.37 -1.42
CA GLU A 31 -4.19 -6.62 -0.97
C GLU A 31 -3.50 -7.71 -1.82
N MET A 32 -4.17 -8.85 -2.02
CA MET A 32 -3.66 -9.92 -2.88
C MET A 32 -3.39 -9.46 -4.33
N VAL A 33 -4.28 -8.64 -4.89
CA VAL A 33 -4.10 -8.10 -6.24
C VAL A 33 -2.93 -7.12 -6.29
N ILE A 34 -2.78 -6.25 -5.29
CA ILE A 34 -1.62 -5.35 -5.21
C ILE A 34 -0.32 -6.15 -5.13
N ASP A 35 -0.26 -7.18 -4.29
CA ASP A 35 0.93 -8.01 -4.15
C ASP A 35 1.29 -8.67 -5.49
N ALA A 36 0.30 -9.20 -6.21
CA ALA A 36 0.49 -9.77 -7.53
C ALA A 36 0.97 -8.73 -8.56
N LEU A 37 0.38 -7.53 -8.58
CA LEU A 37 0.79 -6.45 -9.49
C LEU A 37 2.21 -5.98 -9.20
N LEU A 38 2.59 -5.86 -7.92
CA LEU A 38 3.94 -5.47 -7.52
C LEU A 38 4.96 -6.58 -7.81
N LEU A 39 4.60 -7.86 -7.62
CA LEU A 39 5.47 -8.96 -8.00
C LEU A 39 5.71 -8.98 -9.52
N CYS A 40 4.64 -8.83 -10.31
CA CYS A 40 4.75 -8.71 -11.76
C CYS A 40 5.58 -7.48 -12.17
N PHE A 41 5.43 -6.36 -11.48
CA PHE A 41 6.23 -5.16 -11.70
C PHE A 41 7.72 -5.42 -11.46
N VAL A 42 8.06 -6.08 -10.35
CA VAL A 42 9.46 -6.41 -10.04
C VAL A 42 10.05 -7.34 -11.09
N ALA A 43 9.31 -8.39 -11.47
CA ALA A 43 9.73 -9.29 -12.55
C ALA A 43 9.87 -8.57 -13.90
N ASP A 44 8.95 -7.65 -14.21
CA ASP A 44 9.00 -6.83 -15.42
C ASP A 44 10.26 -5.94 -15.44
N VAL A 45 10.64 -5.35 -14.31
CA VAL A 45 11.85 -4.52 -14.20
C VAL A 45 13.15 -5.35 -14.24
N ASP A 46 13.09 -6.63 -13.84
CA ASP A 46 14.25 -7.54 -13.88
C ASP A 46 14.51 -8.08 -15.30
N ASP A 47 13.46 -8.46 -16.03
CA ASP A 47 13.58 -9.10 -17.34
C ASP A 47 13.59 -8.12 -18.53
N ASN A 48 13.00 -6.92 -18.36
CA ASN A 48 12.87 -5.91 -19.41
C ASN A 48 13.72 -4.67 -19.10
N ASP A 49 14.28 -4.06 -20.14
CA ASP A 49 15.18 -2.90 -20.04
C ASP A 49 14.56 -1.60 -20.59
N GLY A 50 13.38 -1.69 -21.21
CA GLY A 50 12.68 -0.56 -21.81
C GLY A 50 13.08 -0.27 -23.26
N THR A 51 13.88 -1.14 -23.89
CA THR A 51 14.20 -1.03 -25.32
C THR A 51 13.03 -1.47 -26.21
N ASP A 52 13.06 -1.11 -27.49
CA ASP A 52 12.03 -1.53 -28.47
C ASP A 52 11.91 -3.07 -28.58
N GLY A 53 12.97 -3.81 -28.22
CA GLY A 53 12.98 -5.27 -28.21
C GLY A 53 12.48 -5.90 -26.90
N ARG A 54 12.54 -5.17 -25.79
CA ARG A 54 12.12 -5.61 -24.44
C ARG A 54 11.52 -4.44 -23.66
N PRO A 55 10.34 -3.93 -24.07
CA PRO A 55 9.70 -2.82 -23.41
C PRO A 55 9.18 -3.24 -22.04
N TYR A 56 9.12 -2.31 -21.08
CA TYR A 56 8.40 -2.53 -19.84
C TYR A 56 6.91 -2.72 -20.12
N TYR A 57 6.29 -3.67 -19.45
CA TYR A 57 4.86 -3.93 -19.53
C TYR A 57 4.08 -3.19 -18.43
N ALA A 58 4.73 -2.87 -17.31
CA ALA A 58 4.15 -2.07 -16.25
C ALA A 58 3.85 -0.64 -16.72
N SER A 59 2.76 -0.07 -16.22
CA SER A 59 2.35 1.29 -16.59
C SER A 59 3.39 2.34 -16.18
N ASP A 60 3.63 3.33 -17.05
CA ASP A 60 4.59 4.41 -16.78
C ASP A 60 4.27 5.20 -15.51
N LYS A 61 2.98 5.37 -15.19
CA LYS A 61 2.53 6.06 -13.98
C LYS A 61 2.98 5.34 -12.72
N LEU A 62 2.83 4.02 -12.69
CA LEU A 62 3.22 3.19 -11.55
C LEU A 62 4.75 3.19 -11.38
N ARG A 63 5.49 3.02 -12.48
CA ARG A 63 6.96 3.09 -12.49
C ARG A 63 7.46 4.42 -11.92
N LYS A 64 6.94 5.54 -12.44
CA LYS A 64 7.30 6.88 -11.98
C LYS A 64 6.97 7.10 -10.50
N TYR A 65 5.79 6.69 -10.05
CA TYR A 65 5.40 6.83 -8.64
C TYR A 65 6.33 6.05 -7.69
N ILE A 66 6.71 4.82 -8.08
CA ILE A 66 7.63 3.98 -7.29
C ILE A 66 9.04 4.61 -7.27
N GLU A 67 9.53 5.11 -8.40
CA GLU A 67 10.84 5.77 -8.50
C GLU A 67 10.90 7.05 -7.64
N GLU A 68 9.87 7.91 -7.73
CA GLU A 68 9.74 9.11 -6.90
C GLU A 68 9.73 8.76 -5.41
N THR A 69 8.91 7.78 -5.02
CA THR A 69 8.81 7.31 -3.62
C THR A 69 10.15 6.76 -3.12
N SER A 70 10.85 5.98 -3.94
CA SER A 70 12.16 5.42 -3.58
C SER A 70 13.25 6.49 -3.43
N THR A 71 13.20 7.53 -4.26
CA THR A 71 14.13 8.66 -4.19
C THR A 71 13.91 9.45 -2.91
N GLU A 72 12.66 9.80 -2.60
CA GLU A 72 12.28 10.49 -1.36
C GLU A 72 12.70 9.70 -0.11
N LEU A 73 12.44 8.39 -0.08
CA LEU A 73 12.83 7.53 1.04
C LEU A 73 14.36 7.49 1.26
N ASN A 74 15.13 7.46 0.17
CA ASN A 74 16.59 7.50 0.24
C ASN A 74 17.11 8.87 0.74
N LEU A 75 16.45 9.97 0.39
CA LEU A 75 16.79 11.31 0.90
C LEU A 75 16.48 11.43 2.40
N LEU A 76 15.35 10.90 2.86
CA LEU A 76 15.02 10.86 4.29
C LEU A 76 16.00 9.99 5.07
N THR A 77 16.33 8.81 4.53
CA THR A 77 17.36 7.91 5.11
C THR A 77 18.73 8.61 5.21
N ARG A 78 19.07 9.47 4.24
CA ARG A 78 20.29 10.29 4.30
C ARG A 78 20.21 11.42 5.31
N LYS A 79 19.06 12.05 5.48
CA LYS A 79 18.87 13.14 6.44
C LYS A 79 18.98 12.64 7.88
N ASP A 80 18.34 11.51 8.18
CA ASP A 80 18.44 10.84 9.49
C ASP A 80 19.90 10.48 9.82
N LYS A 81 20.64 9.94 8.84
CA LYS A 81 22.08 9.67 8.99
C LYS A 81 22.94 10.93 9.15
N THR A 82 22.53 12.05 8.57
CA THR A 82 23.23 13.34 8.69
C THR A 82 22.96 13.97 10.05
N GLU A 83 21.76 13.81 10.62
CA GLU A 83 21.41 14.24 11.98
C GLU A 83 22.05 13.34 13.06
N GLU A 84 22.25 12.03 12.82
CA GLU A 84 23.01 11.15 13.72
C GLU A 84 24.53 11.39 13.68
N THR A 85 25.07 11.95 12.60
CA THR A 85 26.52 12.21 12.45
C THR A 85 26.93 13.61 12.91
N GLU A 86 26.03 14.44 13.45
CA GLU A 86 26.44 15.61 14.23
C GLU A 86 26.80 15.13 15.64
N PRO A 87 28.10 14.93 15.99
CA PRO A 87 28.46 14.57 17.35
C PRO A 87 27.96 15.68 18.28
N ALA A 88 27.34 15.26 19.38
CA ALA A 88 27.03 16.12 20.50
C ALA A 88 28.19 17.09 20.76
N GLN A 89 27.87 18.37 20.63
CA GLN A 89 28.66 19.55 20.94
C GLN A 89 29.68 19.27 22.08
N ILE A 90 30.97 19.47 21.80
CA ILE A 90 32.01 19.81 22.79
C ILE A 90 32.67 21.10 22.31
#